data_AF-Q60GK4-F1
#
_entry.id   AF-Q60GK4-F1
#
_cell.length_a   1.000
_cell.length_b   1.000
_cell.length_c   1.000
_cell.angle_alpha   90.00
_cell.angle_beta   90.00
_cell.angle_gamma   90.00
#
_symmetry.space_group_name_H-M   'P 1'
#
loop_
_entity.id
_entity.type
_entity.pdbx_description
1 polymer ?
#
loop_
_entity_poly.entity_id
_entity_poly.type
_entity_poly.pdbx_seq_one_letter_code
_entity_poly.pdbx_strand_id
1 'polypeptide(L)'
;SYLYQETWNIGVVLLLLVMMTAFVGYVLPWGQMSFWGATVITNLLSAVPYVGTTLVEWIWGGFSVDNATLTRFFAFHFLFPFVIAAMTILHLLFLHETGSNNPIGLNSNADKISFHPYFSY
;
A
#
# COMPACT_ATOMS: atom_id res chain seq x y z
N SER A 1 13.21 -10.93 -11.04
CA SER A 1 12.55 -11.15 -9.74
C SER A 1 11.03 -11.14 -9.81
N TYR A 2 10.39 -10.36 -10.71
CA TYR A 2 8.93 -10.41 -10.91
C TYR A 2 8.38 -11.77 -11.38
N LEU A 3 9.26 -12.68 -11.83
CA LEU A 3 8.91 -14.07 -12.16
C LEU A 3 8.47 -14.88 -10.92
N TYR A 4 8.80 -14.43 -9.70
CA TYR A 4 8.22 -14.96 -8.47
C TYR A 4 6.83 -14.35 -8.29
N GLN A 5 5.85 -14.88 -9.01
CA GLN A 5 4.55 -14.25 -9.23
C GLN A 5 3.81 -13.93 -7.92
N GLU A 6 3.78 -14.87 -6.96
CA GLU A 6 3.13 -14.64 -5.66
C GLU A 6 3.80 -13.51 -4.88
N THR A 7 5.12 -13.60 -4.68
CA THR A 7 5.92 -12.55 -4.02
C THR A 7 5.74 -11.20 -4.71
N TRP A 8 5.78 -11.17 -6.04
CA TRP A 8 5.64 -9.94 -6.84
C TRP A 8 4.25 -9.32 -6.71
N ASN A 9 3.19 -10.11 -6.87
CA ASN A 9 1.81 -9.63 -6.77
C ASN A 9 1.51 -9.10 -5.37
N ILE A 10 1.99 -9.78 -4.32
CA ILE A 10 1.91 -9.25 -2.95
C ILE A 10 2.70 -7.94 -2.81
N GLY A 11 3.85 -7.83 -3.46
CA GLY A 11 4.62 -6.58 -3.53
C GLY A 11 3.84 -5.43 -4.17
N VAL A 12 3.08 -5.69 -5.23
CA VAL A 12 2.18 -4.70 -5.84
C VAL A 12 1.05 -4.29 -4.87
N VAL A 13 0.45 -5.25 -4.16
CA VAL A 13 -0.56 -4.94 -3.14
C VAL A 13 0.03 -4.11 -1.99
N LEU A 14 1.24 -4.45 -1.52
CA LEU A 14 1.98 -3.66 -0.52
C LEU A 14 2.23 -2.23 -1.00
N LEU A 15 2.65 -2.05 -2.25
CA LEU A 15 2.85 -0.73 -2.84
C LEU A 15 1.56 0.11 -2.80
N LEU A 16 0.43 -0.47 -3.25
CA LEU A 16 -0.86 0.21 -3.23
C LEU A 16 -1.33 0.54 -1.80
N LEU A 17 -1.12 -0.37 -0.84
CA LEU A 17 -1.44 -0.14 0.57
C LEU A 17 -0.60 0.99 1.18
N VAL A 18 0.70 1.05 0.90
CA VAL A 18 1.58 2.12 1.38
C VAL A 18 1.20 3.46 0.76
N MET A 19 0.90 3.49 -0.55
CA MET A 19 0.41 4.70 -1.22
C MET A 19 -0.88 5.20 -0.58
N MET A 20 -1.84 4.31 -0.31
CA MET A 20 -3.09 4.66 0.36
C MET A 20 -2.84 5.18 1.77
N THR A 21 -2.01 4.49 2.56
CA THR A 21 -1.65 4.86 3.95
C THR A 21 -1.01 6.24 4.00
N ALA A 22 -0.06 6.52 3.12
CA ALA A 22 0.62 7.80 3.04
C ALA A 22 -0.33 8.92 2.62
N PHE A 23 -1.20 8.65 1.63
CA PHE A 23 -2.21 9.61 1.18
C PHE A 23 -3.16 10.00 2.32
N VAL A 24 -3.80 9.05 3.00
CA VAL A 24 -4.72 9.38 4.10
C VAL A 24 -3.99 10.02 5.29
N GLY A 25 -2.71 9.72 5.50
CA GLY A 25 -1.86 10.36 6.50
C GLY A 25 -1.55 11.82 6.19
N TYR A 26 -1.30 12.14 4.91
CA TYR A 26 -1.06 13.50 4.45
C TYR A 26 -2.28 14.42 4.63
N VAL A 27 -3.48 13.85 4.73
CA VAL A 27 -4.72 14.61 4.98
C VAL A 27 -4.83 15.06 6.44
N LEU A 28 -4.22 14.34 7.39
CA LEU A 28 -4.43 14.53 8.83
C LEU A 28 -4.04 15.91 9.39
N PRO A 29 -2.98 16.60 8.92
CA PRO A 29 -2.66 17.94 9.38
C PRO A 29 -3.69 19.01 9.00
N TRP A 30 -4.63 18.69 8.11
CA TRP A 30 -5.74 19.55 7.68
C TRP A 30 -5.33 20.93 7.15
N GLY A 31 -4.17 21.01 6.48
CA GLY A 31 -3.72 22.20 5.77
C GLY A 31 -4.41 22.39 4.42
N GLN A 32 -4.14 23.52 3.73
CA GLN A 32 -4.71 23.81 2.41
C GLN A 32 -4.44 22.70 1.39
N MET A 33 -3.18 22.25 1.27
CA MET A 33 -2.82 21.18 0.33
C MET A 33 -3.41 19.83 0.74
N SER A 34 -3.53 19.55 2.04
CA SER A 34 -4.20 18.35 2.56
C SER A 34 -5.67 18.32 2.14
N PHE A 35 -6.40 19.42 2.35
CA PHE A 35 -7.83 19.52 2.03
C PHE A 35 -8.10 19.43 0.53
N TRP A 36 -7.38 20.24 -0.28
CA TRP A 36 -7.57 20.24 -1.74
C TRP A 36 -7.06 18.96 -2.38
N GLY A 37 -5.96 18.39 -1.87
CA GLY A 37 -5.46 17.09 -2.30
C GLY A 37 -6.48 15.98 -2.04
N ALA A 38 -7.07 15.93 -0.85
CA ALA A 38 -8.13 14.98 -0.54
C ALA A 38 -9.32 15.13 -1.50
N THR A 39 -9.77 16.37 -1.73
CA THR A 39 -10.90 16.68 -2.62
C THR A 39 -10.64 16.20 -4.04
N VAL A 40 -9.50 16.56 -4.64
CA VAL A 40 -9.21 16.24 -6.04
C VAL A 40 -8.99 14.73 -6.22
N ILE A 41 -8.18 14.09 -5.38
CA ILE A 41 -7.80 12.68 -5.56
C ILE A 41 -8.99 11.75 -5.37
N THR A 42 -9.78 11.94 -4.31
CA THR A 42 -10.96 11.08 -4.08
C THR A 42 -12.03 11.29 -5.15
N ASN A 43 -12.17 12.51 -5.67
CA ASN A 43 -13.15 12.81 -6.70
C ASN A 43 -12.81 12.19 -8.07
N LEU A 44 -11.59 11.65 -8.28
CA LEU A 44 -11.29 10.85 -9.47
C LEU A 44 -12.22 9.63 -9.60
N LEU A 45 -12.74 9.10 -8.48
CA LEU A 45 -13.69 7.99 -8.48
C LEU A 45 -15.07 8.37 -9.06
N SER A 46 -15.39 9.67 -9.13
CA SER A 46 -16.63 10.13 -9.77
C SER A 46 -16.70 9.77 -11.26
N ALA A 47 -15.55 9.52 -11.89
CA ALA A 47 -15.47 9.10 -13.28
C ALA A 47 -15.98 7.66 -13.54
N VAL A 48 -16.22 6.87 -12.48
CA VAL A 48 -16.81 5.53 -12.62
C VAL A 48 -18.28 5.64 -13.04
N PRO A 49 -18.69 5.06 -14.18
CA PRO A 49 -20.07 5.17 -14.65
C PRO A 49 -21.08 4.63 -13.65
N TYR A 50 -22.25 5.28 -13.59
CA TYR A 50 -23.42 4.92 -12.78
C TYR A 50 -23.26 5.02 -11.25
N VAL A 51 -22.11 4.67 -10.70
CA VAL A 51 -21.88 4.57 -9.24
C VAL A 51 -20.84 5.56 -8.71
N GLY A 52 -20.11 6.27 -9.58
CA GLY A 52 -18.96 7.08 -9.20
C GLY A 52 -19.27 8.19 -8.19
N THR A 53 -20.32 8.98 -8.43
CA THR A 53 -20.72 10.05 -7.50
C THR A 53 -21.13 9.50 -6.14
N THR A 54 -21.91 8.42 -6.12
CA THR A 54 -22.30 7.73 -4.88
C THR A 54 -21.08 7.18 -4.12
N LEU A 55 -20.08 6.64 -4.81
CA LEU A 55 -18.84 6.16 -4.19
C LEU A 55 -18.06 7.30 -3.52
N VAL A 56 -17.95 8.46 -4.18
CA VAL A 56 -17.24 9.63 -3.65
C VAL A 56 -17.93 10.16 -2.40
N GLU A 57 -19.23 10.39 -2.45
CA GLU A 57 -20.02 10.86 -1.29
C GLU A 57 -19.99 9.85 -0.15
N TRP A 58 -19.99 8.54 -0.46
CA TRP A 58 -19.84 7.49 0.54
C TRP A 58 -18.47 7.48 1.21
N ILE A 59 -17.38 7.75 0.48
CA ILE A 59 -16.04 7.88 1.05
C ILE A 59 -15.97 9.12 1.96
N TRP A 60 -16.53 10.24 1.52
CA TRP A 60 -16.56 11.47 2.31
C TRP A 60 -17.47 11.36 3.53
N GLY A 61 -18.55 10.59 3.45
CA GLY A 61 -19.60 10.58 4.46
C GLY A 61 -20.41 11.88 4.46
N GLY A 62 -20.54 12.50 3.29
CA GLY A 62 -21.20 13.80 3.08
C GLY A 62 -21.02 14.29 1.64
N PHE A 63 -21.46 15.52 1.36
CA PHE A 63 -21.40 16.11 0.01
C PHE A 63 -20.03 16.71 -0.37
N SER A 64 -19.12 16.82 0.60
CA SER A 64 -17.75 17.32 0.41
C SER A 64 -16.81 16.70 1.44
N VAL A 65 -15.50 16.86 1.22
CA VAL A 65 -14.50 16.57 2.26
C VAL A 65 -14.76 17.46 3.48
N ASP A 66 -14.98 16.85 4.64
CA ASP A 66 -15.27 17.54 5.91
C ASP A 66 -14.83 16.68 7.11
N ASN A 67 -15.24 17.02 8.33
CA ASN A 67 -14.86 16.35 9.57
C ASN A 67 -15.17 14.84 9.57
N ALA A 68 -16.26 14.42 8.93
CA ALA A 68 -16.57 13.00 8.75
C ALA A 68 -15.45 12.29 7.97
N THR A 69 -14.96 12.88 6.89
CA THR A 69 -13.83 12.37 6.10
C THR A 69 -12.57 12.29 6.95
N LEU A 70 -12.21 13.37 7.65
CA LEU A 70 -10.99 13.46 8.47
C LEU A 70 -10.94 12.36 9.54
N THR A 71 -12.05 12.18 10.27
CA THR A 71 -12.15 11.18 11.33
C THR A 71 -11.97 9.76 10.79
N ARG A 72 -12.55 9.45 9.63
CA ARG A 72 -12.42 8.14 8.97
C ARG A 72 -11.01 7.92 8.43
N PHE A 73 -10.42 8.96 7.85
CA PHE A 73 -9.06 8.90 7.31
C PHE A 73 -8.04 8.68 8.42
N PHE A 74 -8.25 9.28 9.61
CA PHE A 74 -7.45 8.97 10.79
C PHE A 74 -7.54 7.48 11.17
N ALA A 75 -8.76 6.93 11.25
CA ALA A 75 -8.96 5.52 11.55
C ALA A 75 -8.27 4.59 10.53
N PHE A 76 -8.39 4.89 9.23
CA PHE A 76 -7.72 4.12 8.18
C PHE A 76 -6.20 4.28 8.21
N HIS A 77 -5.68 5.49 8.41
CA HIS A 77 -4.26 5.74 8.54
C HIS A 77 -3.64 4.99 9.72
N PHE A 78 -4.40 4.86 10.81
CA PHE A 78 -3.98 4.06 11.96
C PHE A 78 -4.01 2.55 11.65
N LEU A 79 -5.06 2.06 10.98
CA LEU A 79 -5.25 0.63 10.70
C LEU A 79 -4.25 0.08 9.67
N PHE A 80 -4.05 0.77 8.54
CA PHE A 80 -3.31 0.23 7.40
C PHE A 80 -1.85 -0.15 7.69
N PRO A 81 -1.07 0.56 8.52
CA PRO A 81 0.27 0.11 8.92
C PRO A 81 0.30 -1.32 9.49
N PHE A 82 -0.72 -1.73 10.26
CA PHE A 82 -0.81 -3.09 10.78
C PHE A 82 -1.15 -4.10 9.69
N VAL A 83 -2.00 -3.73 8.73
CA VAL A 83 -2.28 -4.54 7.54
C VAL A 83 -1.02 -4.69 6.67
N ILE A 84 -0.24 -3.63 6.50
CA ILE A 84 1.05 -3.65 5.79
C ILE A 84 2.05 -4.58 6.49
N ALA A 85 2.11 -4.57 7.81
CA ALA A 85 2.97 -5.48 8.57
C ALA A 85 2.59 -6.95 8.30
N ALA A 86 1.29 -7.27 8.34
CA ALA A 86 0.80 -8.62 8.01
C ALA A 86 1.11 -9.02 6.56
N MET A 87 0.87 -8.11 5.61
CA MET A 87 1.18 -8.36 4.19
C MET A 87 2.68 -8.51 3.93
N THR A 88 3.53 -7.81 4.68
CA THR A 88 4.99 -7.98 4.62
C THR A 88 5.42 -9.38 5.06
N ILE A 89 4.79 -9.92 6.11
CA ILE A 89 5.05 -11.31 6.54
C ILE A 89 4.69 -12.29 5.42
N LEU A 90 3.54 -12.11 4.76
CA LEU A 90 3.14 -12.94 3.63
C LEU A 90 4.10 -12.79 2.44
N HIS A 91 4.53 -11.57 2.13
CA HIS A 91 5.51 -11.30 1.08
C HIS A 91 6.81 -12.08 1.31
N LEU A 92 7.32 -12.05 2.55
CA LEU A 92 8.54 -12.77 2.93
C LEU A 92 8.33 -14.28 2.99
N LEU A 93 7.15 -14.76 3.38
CA LEU A 93 6.82 -16.18 3.35
C LEU A 93 6.95 -16.74 1.92
N PHE A 94 6.30 -16.12 0.95
CA PHE A 94 6.41 -16.56 -0.45
C PHE A 94 7.82 -16.38 -1.03
N LEU A 95 8.56 -15.35 -0.59
CA LEU A 95 9.97 -15.22 -0.96
C LEU A 95 10.81 -16.39 -0.40
N HIS A 96 10.51 -16.87 0.81
CA HIS A 96 11.24 -17.98 1.43
C HIS A 96 10.94 -19.34 0.79
N GLU A 97 9.79 -19.50 0.11
CA GLU A 97 9.50 -20.72 -0.66
C GLU A 97 10.49 -20.93 -1.83
N THR A 98 10.91 -19.85 -2.50
CA THR A 98 11.84 -19.92 -3.64
C THR A 98 13.28 -19.54 -3.29
N GLY A 99 13.45 -18.71 -2.25
CA GLY A 99 14.69 -17.98 -1.98
C GLY A 99 14.89 -16.76 -2.88
N SER A 100 15.86 -15.91 -2.53
CA SER A 100 16.20 -14.70 -3.28
C SER A 100 16.71 -15.01 -4.69
N ASN A 101 16.38 -14.14 -5.64
CA ASN A 101 17.04 -14.12 -6.94
C ASN A 101 18.44 -13.47 -6.83
N ASN A 102 19.26 -13.59 -7.86
CA ASN A 102 20.60 -13.00 -7.92
C ASN A 102 20.83 -12.21 -9.23
N PRO A 103 21.88 -11.37 -9.32
CA PRO A 103 22.10 -10.48 -10.46
C PRO A 103 22.28 -11.19 -11.80
N ILE A 104 22.84 -12.40 -11.81
CA ILE A 104 23.08 -13.18 -13.04
C ILE A 104 21.84 -13.96 -13.48
N GLY A 105 20.80 -14.05 -12.64
CA GLY A 105 19.52 -14.69 -12.97
C GLY A 105 19.58 -16.21 -13.15
N LEU A 106 20.69 -16.85 -12.77
CA LEU A 106 20.88 -18.30 -12.80
C LEU A 106 20.55 -18.92 -11.44
N ASN A 107 20.36 -20.23 -11.38
CA ASN A 107 20.14 -20.93 -10.12
C ASN A 107 21.42 -20.84 -9.24
N SER A 108 21.30 -20.25 -8.05
CA SER A 108 22.41 -20.06 -7.10
C SER A 108 22.59 -21.20 -6.09
N ASN A 109 21.86 -22.32 -6.20
CA ASN A 109 21.92 -23.41 -5.22
C ASN A 109 23.34 -23.99 -5.02
N ALA A 110 24.19 -23.92 -6.04
CA ALA A 110 25.57 -24.41 -5.96
C ALA A 110 26.50 -23.51 -5.12
N ASP A 111 26.10 -22.26 -4.84
CA ASP A 111 26.92 -21.26 -4.16
C ASP A 111 26.06 -20.41 -3.22
N LYS A 112 25.39 -21.07 -2.26
CA LYS A 112 24.66 -20.41 -1.19
C LYS A 112 25.56 -20.17 0.02
N ILE A 113 25.41 -19.01 0.62
CA ILE A 113 26.02 -18.64 1.90
C ILE A 113 24.94 -18.41 2.95
N SER A 114 25.29 -18.52 4.23
CA SER A 114 24.38 -18.24 5.34
C SER A 114 23.96 -16.76 5.35
N PHE A 115 22.74 -16.46 5.81
CA PHE A 115 22.29 -15.06 5.91
C PHE A 115 23.15 -14.26 6.89
N HIS A 116 23.40 -14.83 8.07
CA HIS A 116 24.35 -14.30 9.05
C HIS A 116 25.71 -15.02 8.89
N PRO A 117 26.86 -14.33 8.92
CA PRO A 117 27.04 -12.89 9.14
C PRO A 117 26.89 -12.03 7.87
N TYR A 118 26.82 -12.65 6.69
CA TYR A 118 27.08 -11.99 5.41
C TYR A 118 26.12 -10.87 5.02
N PHE A 119 24.84 -10.93 5.40
CA PHE A 119 23.80 -9.95 5.07
C PHE A 119 23.17 -9.26 6.29
N SER A 120 23.59 -9.62 7.51
CA SER A 120 23.03 -9.08 8.75
C SER A 120 23.83 -7.94 9.37
N TYR A 121 25.08 -7.74 8.93
CA TYR A 121 26.00 -6.70 9.43
C TYR A 121 26.23 -5.61 8.38
#